data_AF-A0AAU2UIH0-F1
#
_entry.id   AF-A0AAU2UIH0-F1
#
_cell.length_a   1.000
_cell.length_b   1.000
_cell.length_c   1.000
_cell.angle_alpha   90.00
_cell.angle_beta   90.00
_cell.angle_gamma   90.00
#
_symmetry.space_group_name_H-M   'P 1'
#
loop_
_entity.id
_entity.type
_entity.pdbx_description
1 polymer ?
#
loop_
_entity_poly.entity_id
_entity_poly.type
_entity_poly.pdbx_seq_one_letter_code
_entity_poly.pdbx_strand_id
1 'polypeptide(L)'
;MDHSQWKTRQTRKLLGERVEESSAYVEAGYAFALGQAVYDRRTELGLSQAELARRAGMTQPQISNIEGGDSIPTLALLTRLAKALDASLTIDLDGDTSAFSFAAHEGGGPGGIGAGGRSSAA
;
A
#
# COMPACT_ATOMS: atom_id res chain seq x y z
N MET A 1 -20.17 23.36 -33.63
CA MET A 1 -18.82 22.77 -33.50
C MET A 1 -17.83 23.92 -33.43
N ASP A 2 -17.25 24.16 -32.26
CA ASP A 2 -15.98 24.87 -32.14
C ASP A 2 -15.19 24.23 -31.00
N HIS A 3 -14.25 23.37 -31.40
CA HIS A 3 -13.51 22.44 -30.55
C HIS A 3 -12.15 23.04 -30.14
N SER A 4 -12.12 24.32 -29.76
CA SER A 4 -10.87 25.06 -29.54
C SER A 4 -10.52 25.31 -28.06
N GLN A 5 -11.40 24.96 -27.11
CA GLN A 5 -11.16 25.18 -25.67
C GLN A 5 -10.50 24.00 -24.93
N TRP A 6 -10.27 22.84 -25.57
CA TRP A 6 -9.75 21.64 -24.89
C TRP A 6 -8.22 21.59 -24.76
N LYS A 7 -7.47 22.57 -25.29
CA LYS A 7 -6.00 22.64 -25.18
C LYS A 7 -5.53 23.26 -23.86
N THR A 8 -6.14 22.90 -22.74
CA THR A 8 -5.91 23.58 -21.44
C THR A 8 -4.86 22.92 -20.54
N ARG A 9 -4.13 21.89 -20.99
CA ARG A 9 -2.99 21.33 -20.21
C ARG A 9 -1.71 21.15 -21.01
N GLN A 10 -1.83 20.71 -22.27
CA GLN A 10 -0.66 20.49 -23.13
C GLN A 10 0.13 21.78 -23.37
N THR A 11 -0.57 22.89 -23.63
CA THR A 11 0.05 24.20 -23.89
C THR A 11 0.81 24.72 -22.67
N ARG A 12 0.32 24.43 -21.46
CA ARG A 12 0.93 24.90 -20.20
C ARG A 12 2.20 24.13 -19.83
N LYS A 13 2.18 22.80 -20.03
CA LYS A 13 3.36 21.93 -19.80
C LYS A 13 4.51 22.25 -20.77
N LEU A 14 4.19 22.70 -21.99
CA LEU A 14 5.16 23.14 -23.02
C LEU A 14 5.81 24.51 -22.71
N LEU A 15 5.20 25.34 -21.86
CA LEU A 15 5.67 26.70 -21.53
C LEU A 15 6.65 26.73 -20.34
N GLY A 16 7.00 25.59 -19.75
CA GLY A 16 7.92 25.53 -18.61
C GLY A 16 7.35 26.13 -17.31
N GLU A 17 6.04 26.37 -17.25
CA GLU A 17 5.36 26.62 -15.97
C GLU A 17 5.47 25.34 -15.13
N ARG A 18 6.24 25.40 -14.05
CA ARG A 18 6.22 24.38 -13.00
C ARG A 18 4.79 24.34 -12.48
N VAL A 19 4.01 23.36 -12.92
CA VAL A 19 2.70 23.10 -12.35
C VAL A 19 3.00 22.59 -10.96
N GLU A 20 2.95 23.47 -9.96
CA GLU A 20 2.99 23.07 -8.55
C GLU A 20 1.94 21.98 -8.37
N GLU A 21 2.39 20.75 -8.12
CA GLU A 21 1.47 19.64 -7.89
C GLU A 21 0.70 19.97 -6.63
N SER A 22 -0.64 19.96 -6.72
CA SER A 22 -1.48 20.17 -5.54
C SER A 22 -1.09 19.16 -4.46
N SER A 23 -0.94 19.58 -3.20
CA SER A 23 -0.66 18.69 -2.05
C SER A 23 -1.54 17.43 -2.06
N ALA A 24 -2.79 17.56 -2.49
CA ALA A 24 -3.73 16.44 -2.61
C ALA A 24 -3.34 15.41 -3.69
N TYR A 25 -2.69 15.84 -4.78
CA TYR A 25 -2.22 14.94 -5.84
C TYR A 25 -1.01 14.13 -5.35
N VAL A 26 -0.09 14.79 -4.65
CA VAL A 26 1.09 14.17 -4.04
C VAL A 26 0.66 13.15 -2.97
N GLU A 27 -0.26 13.53 -2.08
CA GLU A 27 -0.81 12.62 -1.06
C GLU A 27 -1.52 11.40 -1.67
N ALA A 28 -2.30 11.58 -2.73
CA ALA A 28 -2.93 10.47 -3.45
C ALA A 28 -1.88 9.54 -4.08
N GLY A 29 -0.79 10.10 -4.61
CA GLY A 29 0.34 9.32 -5.10
C GLY A 29 0.96 8.44 -4.01
N TYR A 30 1.17 9.00 -2.81
CA TYR A 30 1.71 8.25 -1.68
C TYR A 30 0.78 7.13 -1.19
N ALA A 31 -0.52 7.42 -1.11
CA ALA A 31 -1.52 6.44 -0.71
C ALA A 31 -1.57 5.28 -1.70
N PHE A 32 -1.54 5.56 -3.01
CA PHE A 32 -1.50 4.53 -4.05
C PHE A 32 -0.21 3.70 -3.99
N ALA A 33 0.95 4.34 -3.85
CA ALA A 33 2.24 3.64 -3.75
C ALA A 33 2.32 2.72 -2.53
N LEU A 34 1.81 3.16 -1.37
CA LEU A 34 1.68 2.30 -0.19
C LEU A 34 0.73 1.12 -0.47
N GLY A 35 -0.43 1.39 -1.06
CA GLY A 35 -1.44 0.38 -1.35
C GLY A 35 -0.92 -0.76 -2.21
N GLN A 36 -0.15 -0.43 -3.26
CA GLN A 36 0.52 -1.42 -4.10
C GLN A 36 1.54 -2.25 -3.30
N ALA A 37 2.42 -1.61 -2.54
CA ALA A 37 3.42 -2.32 -1.73
C ALA A 37 2.79 -3.28 -0.71
N VAL A 38 1.65 -2.90 -0.11
CA VAL A 38 0.89 -3.76 0.80
C VAL A 38 0.27 -4.94 0.05
N TYR A 39 -0.35 -4.70 -1.11
CA TYR A 39 -0.94 -5.74 -1.95
C TYR A 39 0.11 -6.78 -2.38
N ASP A 40 1.24 -6.32 -2.90
CA ASP A 40 2.33 -7.17 -3.39
C ASP A 40 2.81 -8.08 -2.26
N ARG A 41 3.19 -7.50 -1.12
CA ARG A 41 3.66 -8.29 0.02
C ARG A 41 2.61 -9.24 0.58
N ARG A 42 1.34 -8.82 0.64
CA ARG A 42 0.24 -9.68 1.10
C ARG A 42 0.09 -10.90 0.20
N THR A 43 0.15 -10.70 -1.11
CA THR A 43 -0.02 -11.78 -2.10
C THR A 43 1.19 -12.72 -2.13
N GLU A 44 2.42 -12.20 -1.98
CA GLU A 44 3.62 -13.03 -1.78
C GLU A 44 3.49 -13.98 -0.58
N LEU A 45 2.88 -13.51 0.51
CA LEU A 45 2.63 -14.32 1.71
C LEU A 45 1.41 -15.26 1.58
N GLY A 46 0.69 -15.22 0.45
CA GLY A 46 -0.52 -16.01 0.23
C GLY A 46 -1.70 -15.63 1.14
N LEU A 47 -1.72 -14.41 1.67
CA LEU A 47 -2.77 -13.96 2.60
C LEU A 47 -3.97 -13.39 1.83
N SER A 48 -5.17 -13.64 2.32
CA SER A 48 -6.35 -12.86 1.92
C SER A 48 -6.35 -11.48 2.62
N GLN A 49 -7.11 -10.51 2.10
CA GLN A 49 -7.27 -9.22 2.77
C GLN A 49 -7.85 -9.37 4.19
N ALA A 50 -8.76 -10.32 4.40
CA ALA A 50 -9.32 -10.60 5.73
C ALA A 50 -8.27 -11.16 6.70
N GLU A 51 -7.35 -11.98 6.20
CA GLU A 51 -6.26 -12.52 7.01
C GLU A 51 -5.25 -11.43 7.38
N LEU A 52 -4.88 -10.55 6.42
CA LEU A 52 -4.05 -9.38 6.73
C LEU A 52 -4.74 -8.46 7.76
N ALA A 53 -6.03 -8.21 7.59
CA ALA A 53 -6.82 -7.39 8.50
C ALA A 53 -6.77 -7.94 9.93
N ARG A 54 -6.96 -9.27 10.08
CA ARG A 54 -6.86 -9.96 11.37
C ARG A 54 -5.47 -9.79 12.00
N ARG A 55 -4.40 -9.94 11.23
CA ARG A 55 -3.01 -9.74 11.70
C ARG A 55 -2.71 -8.30 12.09
N ALA A 56 -3.28 -7.34 11.36
CA ALA A 56 -3.12 -5.91 11.59
C ALA A 56 -4.03 -5.38 12.72
N GLY A 57 -5.02 -6.14 13.18
CA GLY A 57 -6.05 -5.64 14.09
C GLY A 57 -6.94 -4.59 13.43
N MET A 58 -7.28 -4.79 12.16
CA MET A 58 -8.09 -3.92 11.32
C MET A 58 -9.26 -4.71 10.72
N THR A 59 -10.20 -4.03 10.07
CA THR A 59 -11.27 -4.67 9.30
C THR A 59 -10.83 -4.94 7.86
N GLN A 60 -11.42 -5.95 7.21
CA GLN A 60 -11.13 -6.21 5.79
C GLN A 60 -11.42 -5.01 4.88
N PRO A 61 -12.49 -4.22 5.07
CA PRO A 61 -12.71 -2.99 4.30
C PRO A 61 -11.59 -1.96 4.49
N GLN A 62 -11.02 -1.84 5.70
CA GLN A 62 -9.88 -0.94 5.91
C GLN A 62 -8.65 -1.39 5.12
N ILE A 63 -8.37 -2.69 5.06
CA ILE A 63 -7.29 -3.23 4.21
C ILE A 63 -7.60 -2.99 2.73
N SER A 64 -8.84 -3.20 2.29
CA SER A 64 -9.24 -2.93 0.92
C SER A 64 -9.03 -1.46 0.54
N ASN A 65 -9.37 -0.52 1.42
CA ASN A 65 -9.16 0.91 1.19
C ASN A 65 -7.67 1.27 1.14
N ILE A 66 -6.85 0.65 1.99
CA ILE A 66 -5.39 0.83 1.94
C ILE A 66 -4.83 0.35 0.61
N GLU A 67 -5.15 -0.89 0.20
CA GLU A 67 -4.70 -1.44 -1.09
C GLU A 67 -5.23 -0.65 -2.30
N GLY A 68 -6.39 0.00 -2.15
CA GLY A 68 -6.98 0.89 -3.14
C GLY A 68 -6.39 2.30 -3.19
N GLY A 69 -5.53 2.68 -2.25
CA GLY A 69 -4.95 4.04 -2.18
C GLY A 69 -5.86 5.10 -1.55
N ASP A 70 -6.88 4.68 -0.78
CA ASP A 70 -7.81 5.57 -0.08
C ASP A 70 -7.41 5.82 1.39
N SER A 71 -6.14 5.61 1.74
CA SER A 71 -5.65 5.76 3.12
C SER A 71 -4.36 6.55 3.19
N ILE A 72 -4.34 7.56 4.06
CA ILE A 72 -3.17 8.40 4.29
C ILE A 72 -2.09 7.57 5.03
N PRO A 73 -0.88 7.46 4.48
CA PRO A 73 0.22 6.72 5.09
C PRO A 73 0.73 7.44 6.35
N THR A 74 0.22 7.04 7.51
CA THR A 74 0.73 7.51 8.81
C THR A 74 1.76 6.54 9.36
N LEU A 75 2.76 7.03 10.11
CA LEU A 75 3.79 6.16 10.70
C LEU A 75 3.19 5.02 11.56
N ALA A 76 2.09 5.29 12.26
CA ALA A 76 1.35 4.28 13.04
C ALA A 76 0.74 3.19 12.16
N LEU A 77 0.16 3.57 11.01
CA LEU A 77 -0.35 2.61 10.02
C LEU A 77 0.80 1.79 9.42
N LEU A 78 1.88 2.44 9.00
CA LEU A 78 3.05 1.80 8.41
C LEU A 78 3.67 0.76 9.35
N THR A 79 3.83 1.11 10.63
CA THR A 79 4.37 0.21 11.67
C THR A 79 3.46 -1.02 11.87
N ARG A 80 2.14 -0.79 11.88
CA ARG A 80 1.15 -1.87 12.01
C ARG A 80 1.20 -2.82 10.81
N LEU A 81 1.27 -2.28 9.60
CA LEU A 81 1.34 -3.06 8.36
C LEU A 81 2.64 -3.88 8.29
N ALA A 82 3.79 -3.27 8.58
CA ALA A 82 5.09 -3.95 8.63
C ALA A 82 5.06 -5.17 9.56
N LYS A 83 4.50 -5.00 10.76
CA LYS A 83 4.32 -6.11 11.71
C LYS A 83 3.37 -7.19 11.18
N ALA A 84 2.23 -6.80 10.59
CA ALA A 84 1.23 -7.75 10.10
C ALA A 84 1.71 -8.54 8.87
N LEU A 85 2.60 -7.95 8.08
CA LEU A 85 3.22 -8.51 6.87
C LEU A 85 4.56 -9.20 7.14
N ASP A 86 4.97 -9.34 8.40
CA ASP A 86 6.25 -9.98 8.79
C ASP A 86 7.43 -9.46 7.93
N ALA A 87 7.53 -8.13 7.86
CA ALA A 87 8.44 -7.45 6.96
C ALA A 87 8.98 -6.16 7.56
N SER A 88 10.21 -5.80 7.18
CA SER A 88 10.74 -4.45 7.32
C SER A 88 10.23 -3.56 6.18
N LEU A 89 9.72 -2.38 6.51
CA LEU A 89 9.34 -1.36 5.54
C LEU A 89 10.52 -0.41 5.28
N THR A 90 10.89 -0.24 4.03
CA THR A 90 11.78 0.85 3.57
C THR A 90 10.95 1.88 2.80
N ILE A 91 11.21 3.15 3.08
CA ILE A 91 10.60 4.30 2.40
C ILE A 91 11.72 5.08 1.73
N ASP A 92 11.63 5.24 0.42
CA ASP A 92 12.52 6.10 -0.36
C ASP A 92 11.77 7.38 -0.74
N LEU A 93 12.37 8.54 -0.46
CA LEU A 93 11.76 9.86 -0.60
C LEU A 93 12.64 10.70 -1.53
N ASP A 94 12.14 11.02 -2.73
CA ASP A 94 12.81 11.85 -3.73
C ASP A 94 11.87 12.95 -4.24
N GLY A 95 11.96 14.13 -3.62
CA GLY A 95 11.06 15.25 -3.90
C GLY A 95 9.60 14.88 -3.64
N ASP A 96 8.78 14.94 -4.69
CA ASP A 96 7.35 14.59 -4.65
C ASP A 96 7.09 13.10 -4.92
N THR A 97 8.15 12.31 -5.12
CA THR A 97 8.06 10.85 -5.32
C THR A 97 8.34 10.13 -4.01
N SER A 98 7.49 9.16 -3.67
CA SER A 98 7.74 8.24 -2.56
C SER A 98 7.56 6.80 -3.02
N ALA A 99 8.51 5.94 -2.67
CA ALA A 99 8.41 4.50 -2.89
C ALA A 99 8.37 3.76 -1.55
N PHE A 100 7.51 2.75 -1.46
CA PHE A 100 7.38 1.89 -0.29
C PHE A 100 7.77 0.47 -0.69
N SER A 101 8.59 -0.19 0.11
CA SER A 101 8.97 -1.58 -0.12
C SER A 101 8.98 -2.38 1.18
N PHE A 102 8.30 -3.53 1.18
CA PHE A 102 8.30 -4.46 2.31
C PHE A 102 9.25 -5.62 1.99
N ALA A 103 10.35 -5.72 2.75
CA ALA A 103 11.28 -6.83 2.65
C ALA A 103 11.03 -7.83 3.78
N ALA A 104 11.03 -9.13 3.46
CA ALA A 104 10.97 -10.18 4.47
C ALA A 104 12.12 -10.02 5.49
N HIS A 105 11.87 -10.35 6.75
CA HIS A 105 12.96 -10.46 7.71
C HIS A 105 13.88 -11.62 7.30
N GLU A 106 15.11 -11.33 6.88
CA GLU A 106 16.12 -12.37 6.65
C GLU A 106 16.44 -13.05 7.99
N GLY A 107 15.91 -14.26 8.20
CA GLY A 107 16.13 -15.06 9.41
C GLY A 107 14.96 -15.91 9.92
N GLY A 108 13.79 -15.90 9.28
CA GLY A 108 12.60 -16.65 9.73
C GLY A 108 12.20 -17.84 8.87
N GLY A 109 13.08 -18.84 8.68
CA GLY A 109 12.69 -20.17 8.15
C GLY A 109 11.74 -20.94 9.11
N PRO A 110 11.03 -21.98 8.65
CA PRO A 110 9.62 -22.22 8.95
C PRO A 110 9.35 -22.81 10.34
N GLY A 111 8.80 -21.99 11.25
CA GLY A 111 8.34 -22.40 12.58
C GLY A 111 6.85 -22.73 12.68
N GLY A 112 6.22 -23.23 11.62
CA GLY A 112 4.78 -23.52 11.55
C GLY A 112 4.45 -25.02 11.43
N ILE A 113 5.08 -25.88 12.23
CA ILE A 113 4.71 -27.30 12.35
C ILE A 113 3.59 -27.46 13.40
N GLY A 114 2.41 -27.82 12.92
CA GLY A 114 1.57 -28.87 13.49
C GLY A 114 0.85 -28.63 14.82
N ALA A 115 -0.45 -28.37 14.74
CA ALA A 115 -1.41 -29.00 15.65
C ALA A 115 -2.58 -29.51 14.81
N GLY A 116 -2.40 -30.71 14.25
CA GLY A 116 -3.52 -31.55 13.85
C GLY A 116 -4.23 -32.06 15.11
N GLY A 117 -5.54 -31.92 15.13
CA GLY A 117 -6.41 -32.45 16.17
C GLY A 117 -7.79 -32.67 15.59
N ARG A 118 -7.91 -33.74 14.79
CA ARG A 118 -9.18 -34.30 14.36
C ARG A 118 -9.84 -34.98 15.57
N SER A 119 -11.12 -34.68 15.82
CA SER A 119 -12.13 -35.58 16.41
C SER A 119 -13.47 -34.85 16.19
N SER A 120 -14.41 -35.26 15.35
CA SER A 120 -15.14 -36.54 15.20
C SER A 120 -15.79 -37.06 16.49
N ALA A 121 -17.10 -36.81 16.54
CA ALA A 121 -18.23 -37.65 16.99
C ALA A 121 -18.19 -38.39 18.33
N ALA A 122 -19.12 -38.05 19.22
CA ALA A 122 -20.23 -38.91 19.68
C ALA A 122 -21.29 -38.05 20.38
#